data_AF-A0A4V4HFF3-F1
#
_entry.id   AF-A0A4V4HFF3-F1
#
_cell.length_a   1.000
_cell.length_b   1.000
_cell.length_c   1.000
_cell.angle_alpha   90.00
_cell.angle_beta   90.00
_cell.angle_gamma   90.00
#
_symmetry.space_group_name_H-M   'P 1'
#
loop_
_entity.id
_entity.type
_entity.pdbx_description
1 polymer ?
#
loop_
_entity_poly.entity_id
_entity_poly.type
_entity_poly.pdbx_seq_one_letter_code
_entity_poly.pdbx_strand_id
1 'polypeptide(L)'
;MQSRAAIIVAQVGATKGTEAQRLEAEAKRASDLIEDSRERPYSFWSGLEAVIGDIEPICYGTNINQKDSTRPDQVLLSIAVKRIEKRWKDCDQPVFLCALILNVWEGLSCFGPNAGLNHFKIANIILWLYRRMNLRPENEDSEKMYKKKRRNKSNQLFICTLLQQGSNPIIAWNAISSTSSDLRELAGFAIMLYKIIVNTAGCERTFSDAKFRQSPRRNRLGLEKLQKYHMVGADIQTENMGTGWNVYRVLNVHGLLGQLSTKKLYSWKHLRMPRRIQYQMMEQLKLIQKRNM
;
A
#
# COMPACT_ATOMS: atom_id res chain seq x y z
N MET A 1 19.71 6.97 -32.18
CA MET A 1 18.94 5.76 -32.56
C MET A 1 19.70 5.08 -33.68
N GLN A 2 19.93 3.77 -33.60
CA GLN A 2 20.43 3.02 -34.76
C GLN A 2 19.44 3.20 -35.92
N SER A 3 19.94 3.24 -37.16
CA SER A 3 19.05 3.38 -38.31
C SER A 3 18.16 2.14 -38.43
N ARG A 4 16.91 2.31 -38.88
CA ARG A 4 15.96 1.22 -39.13
C ARG A 4 16.58 0.08 -39.93
N ALA A 5 17.40 0.43 -40.93
CA ALA A 5 18.16 -0.53 -41.73
C ALA A 5 19.12 -1.39 -40.90
N ALA A 6 19.82 -0.80 -39.92
CA ALA A 6 20.75 -1.54 -39.05
C ALA A 6 20.03 -2.56 -38.15
N ILE A 7 18.82 -2.23 -37.66
CA ILE A 7 18.00 -3.16 -36.86
C ILE A 7 17.55 -4.36 -37.70
N ILE A 8 17.11 -4.10 -38.94
CA ILE A 8 16.70 -5.16 -39.87
C ILE A 8 17.89 -6.07 -40.20
N VAL A 9 19.05 -5.49 -40.54
CA VAL A 9 20.27 -6.25 -40.84
C VAL A 9 20.71 -7.09 -39.63
N ALA A 10 20.63 -6.54 -38.41
CA ALA A 10 20.98 -7.27 -37.19
C ALA A 10 20.04 -8.45 -36.91
N GLN A 11 18.72 -8.29 -37.14
CA GLN A 11 17.72 -9.34 -36.91
C GLN A 11 17.81 -10.47 -37.95
N VAL A 12 18.08 -10.15 -39.21
CA VAL A 12 18.23 -11.15 -40.29
C VAL A 12 19.55 -11.90 -40.17
N GLY A 13 20.62 -11.23 -39.73
CA GLY A 13 21.94 -11.82 -39.54
C GLY A 13 22.49 -12.42 -40.83
N ALA A 14 23.01 -13.66 -40.74
CA ALA A 14 23.54 -14.40 -41.89
C ALA A 14 22.52 -15.37 -42.53
N THR A 15 21.26 -15.33 -42.09
CA THR A 15 20.21 -16.24 -42.54
C THR A 15 19.90 -16.01 -44.01
N LYS A 16 19.60 -17.07 -44.78
CA LYS A 16 19.34 -17.01 -46.22
C LYS A 16 17.99 -17.64 -46.58
N GLY A 17 17.51 -17.35 -47.79
CA GLY A 17 16.30 -17.97 -48.34
C GLY A 17 15.01 -17.46 -47.69
N THR A 18 14.04 -18.35 -47.52
CA THR A 18 12.69 -18.04 -47.03
C THR A 18 12.69 -17.51 -45.59
N GLU A 19 13.57 -18.03 -44.73
CA GLU A 19 13.66 -17.58 -43.33
C GLU A 19 14.20 -16.16 -43.21
N ALA A 20 15.15 -15.77 -44.07
CA ALA A 20 15.65 -14.39 -44.12
C ALA A 20 14.54 -13.40 -44.45
N GLN A 21 13.68 -13.74 -45.42
CA GLN A 21 12.53 -12.93 -45.80
C GLN A 21 11.49 -12.83 -44.67
N ARG A 22 11.26 -13.93 -43.94
CA ARG A 22 10.35 -13.95 -42.78
C ARG A 22 10.85 -13.01 -41.68
N LEU A 23 12.13 -13.11 -41.31
CA LEU A 23 12.76 -12.28 -40.30
C LEU A 23 12.81 -10.80 -40.71
N GLU A 24 13.07 -10.51 -41.98
CA GLU A 24 13.05 -9.15 -42.51
C GLU A 24 11.64 -8.54 -42.42
N ALA A 25 10.60 -9.29 -42.79
CA ALA A 25 9.22 -8.84 -42.70
C ALA A 25 8.78 -8.61 -41.24
N GLU A 26 9.21 -9.47 -40.33
CA GLU A 26 8.98 -9.31 -38.88
C GLU A 26 9.68 -8.06 -38.33
N ALA A 27 10.95 -7.84 -38.68
CA ALA A 27 11.72 -6.67 -38.28
C ALA A 27 11.12 -5.36 -38.82
N LYS A 28 10.63 -5.37 -40.07
CA LYS A 28 9.92 -4.22 -40.66
C LYS A 28 8.63 -3.92 -39.91
N ARG A 29 7.79 -4.93 -39.66
CA ARG A 29 6.55 -4.76 -38.88
C ARG A 29 6.81 -4.22 -37.47
N ALA A 30 7.83 -4.74 -36.78
CA ALA A 30 8.21 -4.23 -35.46
C ALA A 30 8.72 -2.78 -35.52
N SER A 31 9.51 -2.45 -36.55
CA SER A 31 9.98 -1.08 -36.78
C SER A 31 8.82 -0.13 -37.06
N ASP A 32 7.86 -0.54 -37.91
CA ASP A 32 6.66 0.25 -38.20
C ASP A 32 5.78 0.45 -36.96
N LEU A 33 5.69 -0.55 -36.07
CA LEU A 33 4.99 -0.44 -34.79
C LEU A 33 5.68 0.54 -33.83
N ILE A 34 7.02 0.54 -33.80
CA ILE A 34 7.82 1.47 -32.99
C ILE A 34 7.75 2.89 -33.57
N GLU A 35 7.76 3.00 -34.90
CA GLU A 35 7.71 4.25 -35.65
C GLU A 35 6.29 4.81 -35.76
N ASP A 36 5.27 4.03 -35.39
CA ASP A 36 3.86 4.43 -35.30
C ASP A 36 3.78 5.76 -34.54
N SER A 37 3.63 6.83 -35.31
CA SER A 37 3.99 8.16 -34.86
C SER A 37 2.97 8.67 -33.86
N ARG A 38 3.42 9.57 -32.98
CA ARG A 38 2.55 10.31 -32.04
C ARG A 38 1.44 11.12 -32.72
N GLU A 39 1.42 11.21 -34.05
CA GLU A 39 0.44 11.97 -34.83
C GLU A 39 -0.86 11.20 -35.05
N ARG A 40 -0.87 9.86 -34.87
CA ARG A 40 -2.12 9.11 -34.87
C ARG A 40 -2.87 9.31 -33.55
N PRO A 41 -4.21 9.47 -33.58
CA PRO A 41 -5.02 9.61 -32.37
C PRO A 41 -4.81 8.45 -31.36
N TYR A 42 -4.45 7.27 -31.86
CA TYR A 42 -4.06 6.10 -31.08
C TYR A 42 -2.82 5.48 -31.71
N SER A 43 -1.69 5.59 -31.02
CA SER A 43 -0.44 4.90 -31.36
C SER A 43 -0.20 3.79 -30.34
N PHE A 44 0.64 2.80 -30.69
CA PHE A 44 1.11 1.80 -29.73
C PHE A 44 1.61 2.45 -28.42
N TRP A 45 2.39 3.52 -28.53
CA TRP A 45 2.98 4.22 -27.38
C TRP A 45 1.94 4.94 -26.52
N SER A 46 0.92 5.57 -27.11
CA SER A 46 -0.14 6.21 -26.32
C SER A 46 -1.00 5.17 -25.60
N GLY A 47 -1.23 4.00 -26.22
CA GLY A 47 -1.85 2.86 -25.55
C GLY A 47 -1.01 2.34 -24.38
N LEU A 48 0.30 2.22 -24.56
CA LEU A 48 1.21 1.79 -23.49
C LEU A 48 1.28 2.82 -22.35
N GLU A 49 1.35 4.11 -22.65
CA GLU A 49 1.31 5.19 -21.65
C GLU A 49 0.00 5.14 -20.84
N ALA A 50 -1.14 4.87 -21.49
CA ALA A 50 -2.42 4.69 -20.80
C ALA A 50 -2.40 3.47 -19.85
N VAL A 51 -1.85 2.34 -20.31
CA VAL A 51 -1.69 1.14 -19.48
C VAL A 51 -0.76 1.40 -18.29
N ILE A 52 0.34 2.13 -18.48
CA ILE A 52 1.23 2.53 -17.38
C ILE A 52 0.48 3.42 -16.39
N GLY A 53 -0.29 4.39 -16.88
CA GLY A 53 -1.12 5.27 -16.04
C GLY A 53 -2.16 4.50 -15.20
N ASP A 54 -2.67 3.38 -15.72
CA ASP A 54 -3.57 2.48 -14.99
C ASP A 54 -2.83 1.60 -13.96
N ILE A 55 -1.65 1.08 -14.31
CA ILE A 55 -0.89 0.13 -13.48
C ILE A 55 -0.14 0.83 -12.34
N GLU A 56 0.44 2.00 -12.58
CA GLU A 56 1.29 2.69 -11.62
C GLU A 56 0.59 2.95 -10.27
N PRO A 57 -0.65 3.47 -10.21
CA PRO A 57 -1.38 3.61 -8.95
C PRO A 57 -1.62 2.28 -8.23
N ILE A 58 -1.84 1.19 -8.98
CA ILE A 58 -2.03 -0.16 -8.43
C ILE A 58 -0.72 -0.66 -7.81
N CYS A 59 0.42 -0.40 -8.45
CA CYS A 59 1.74 -0.74 -7.93
C CYS A 59 2.03 0.01 -6.62
N TYR A 60 1.74 1.32 -6.57
CA TYR A 60 1.89 2.09 -5.34
C TYR A 60 0.94 1.59 -4.24
N GLY A 61 -0.34 1.36 -4.56
CA GLY A 61 -1.31 0.80 -3.63
C GLY A 61 -0.88 -0.55 -3.08
N THR A 62 -0.37 -1.44 -3.95
CA THR A 62 0.15 -2.76 -3.56
C THR A 62 1.36 -2.62 -2.64
N ASN A 63 2.33 -1.78 -2.98
CA ASN A 63 3.51 -1.55 -2.14
C ASN A 63 3.15 -0.95 -0.77
N ILE A 64 2.17 -0.04 -0.72
CA ILE A 64 1.63 0.49 0.54
C ILE A 64 0.95 -0.64 1.32
N ASN A 65 0.18 -1.49 0.64
CA ASN A 65 -0.59 -2.56 1.26
C ASN A 65 0.25 -3.76 1.72
N GLN A 66 1.49 -3.90 1.26
CA GLN A 66 2.42 -4.97 1.64
C GLN A 66 3.29 -4.64 2.87
N LYS A 67 3.16 -3.44 3.45
CA LYS A 67 3.88 -3.07 4.67
C LYS A 67 3.30 -3.81 5.87
N ASP A 68 4.15 -4.13 6.86
CA ASP A 68 3.68 -4.80 8.09
C ASP A 68 2.81 -3.88 8.95
N SER A 69 2.93 -2.57 8.74
CA SER A 69 2.17 -1.53 9.42
C SER A 69 0.92 -1.08 8.67
N THR A 70 0.57 -1.75 7.56
CA THR A 70 -0.62 -1.39 6.77
C THR A 70 -1.87 -1.68 7.59
N ARG A 71 -2.64 -0.63 7.83
CA ARG A 71 -3.91 -0.70 8.55
C ARG A 71 -5.11 -0.86 7.59
N PRO A 72 -6.26 -1.36 8.07
CA PRO A 72 -7.43 -1.54 7.21
C PRO A 72 -7.94 -0.23 6.58
N ASP A 73 -7.89 0.90 7.28
CA ASP A 73 -8.29 2.21 6.75
C ASP A 73 -7.46 2.62 5.52
N GLN A 74 -6.15 2.39 5.59
CA GLN A 74 -5.22 2.71 4.50
C GLN A 74 -5.45 1.84 3.26
N VAL A 75 -5.84 0.58 3.47
CA VAL A 75 -6.18 -0.34 2.38
C VAL A 75 -7.45 0.10 1.68
N LEU A 76 -8.47 0.53 2.43
CA LEU A 76 -9.69 1.04 1.80
C LEU A 76 -9.42 2.29 0.96
N LEU A 77 -8.61 3.21 1.47
CA LEU A 77 -8.21 4.42 0.74
C LEU A 77 -7.38 4.12 -0.52
N SER A 78 -6.52 3.08 -0.49
CA SER A 78 -5.71 2.70 -1.65
C SER A 78 -6.46 1.91 -2.72
N ILE A 79 -7.59 1.29 -2.35
CA ILE A 79 -8.39 0.41 -3.23
C ILE A 79 -9.54 1.13 -3.94
N ALA A 80 -9.83 2.39 -3.63
CA ALA A 80 -10.96 3.17 -4.19
C ALA A 80 -10.92 3.44 -5.72
N VAL A 81 -10.10 2.70 -6.47
CA VAL A 81 -10.03 2.71 -7.94
C VAL A 81 -11.14 1.82 -8.51
N LYS A 82 -11.81 2.29 -9.57
CA LYS A 82 -13.01 1.71 -10.23
C LYS A 82 -12.95 0.20 -10.58
N ARG A 83 -11.80 -0.47 -10.49
CA ARG A 83 -11.60 -1.85 -10.97
C ARG A 83 -11.68 -2.94 -9.89
N ILE A 84 -11.86 -2.59 -8.61
CA ILE A 84 -11.76 -3.58 -7.50
C ILE A 84 -13.14 -4.04 -6.96
N GLU A 85 -14.25 -3.53 -7.50
CA GLU A 85 -15.61 -3.80 -7.01
C GLU A 85 -15.92 -5.30 -6.82
N LYS A 86 -15.48 -6.15 -7.75
CA LYS A 86 -15.71 -7.60 -7.66
C LYS A 86 -15.06 -8.22 -6.43
N ARG A 87 -13.78 -7.92 -6.17
CA ARG A 87 -13.05 -8.47 -5.01
C ARG A 87 -13.45 -7.80 -3.71
N TRP A 88 -13.84 -6.54 -3.77
CA TRP A 88 -14.38 -5.81 -2.62
C TRP A 88 -15.67 -6.46 -2.10
N LYS A 89 -16.52 -6.98 -2.99
CA LYS A 89 -17.75 -7.68 -2.61
C LYS A 89 -17.50 -8.93 -1.76
N ASP A 90 -16.42 -9.65 -2.05
CA ASP A 90 -16.05 -10.89 -1.34
C ASP A 90 -15.22 -10.61 -0.06
N CYS A 91 -14.81 -9.36 0.13
CA CYS A 91 -14.01 -8.95 1.28
C CYS A 91 -14.90 -8.75 2.53
N ASP A 92 -14.29 -8.83 3.71
CA ASP A 92 -14.96 -8.53 4.97
C ASP A 92 -15.10 -7.01 5.18
N GLN A 93 -15.93 -6.39 4.33
CA GLN A 93 -16.10 -4.93 4.21
C GLN A 93 -16.30 -4.21 5.54
N PRO A 94 -17.07 -4.75 6.53
CA PRO A 94 -17.26 -4.08 7.81
C PRO A 94 -15.96 -3.74 8.52
N VAL A 95 -14.91 -4.58 8.43
CA VAL A 95 -13.61 -4.32 9.08
C VAL A 95 -12.99 -3.03 8.55
N PHE A 96 -12.92 -2.89 7.23
CA PHE A 96 -12.34 -1.75 6.54
C PHE A 96 -13.18 -0.49 6.71
N LEU A 97 -14.50 -0.62 6.57
CA LEU A 97 -15.44 0.50 6.75
C LEU A 97 -15.40 1.04 8.18
N CYS A 98 -15.44 0.17 9.19
CA CYS A 98 -15.33 0.61 10.58
C CYS A 98 -13.98 1.25 10.87
N ALA A 99 -12.87 0.70 10.36
CA ALA A 99 -11.55 1.31 10.54
C ALA A 99 -11.47 2.71 9.93
N LEU A 100 -12.10 2.95 8.77
CA LEU A 100 -12.14 4.27 8.16
C LEU A 100 -13.09 5.22 8.91
N ILE A 101 -14.29 4.77 9.29
CA ILE A 101 -15.26 5.57 10.05
C ILE A 101 -14.69 6.00 11.41
N LEU A 102 -13.95 5.12 12.07
CA LEU A 102 -13.32 5.39 13.37
C LEU A 102 -11.98 6.14 13.24
N ASN A 103 -11.54 6.47 12.03
CA ASN A 103 -10.34 7.26 11.84
C ASN A 103 -10.65 8.71 12.21
N VAL A 104 -9.92 9.24 13.19
CA VAL A 104 -10.19 10.56 13.78
C VAL A 104 -10.00 11.71 12.78
N TRP A 105 -9.22 11.51 11.73
CA TRP A 105 -8.96 12.53 10.71
C TRP A 105 -9.84 12.39 9.48
N GLU A 106 -10.01 11.16 8.99
CA GLU A 106 -10.77 10.87 7.77
C GLU A 106 -12.27 10.76 8.06
N GLY A 107 -12.62 9.96 9.06
CA GLY A 107 -13.98 9.76 9.56
C GLY A 107 -15.01 9.55 8.45
N LEU A 108 -16.04 10.40 8.44
CA LEU A 108 -17.10 10.36 7.43
C LEU A 108 -16.80 11.21 6.19
N SER A 109 -15.73 11.99 6.18
CA SER A 109 -15.43 12.93 5.08
C SER A 109 -15.04 12.23 3.77
N CYS A 110 -14.55 10.99 3.85
CA CYS A 110 -14.22 10.17 2.67
C CYS A 110 -15.45 9.64 1.93
N PHE A 111 -16.63 9.69 2.54
CA PHE A 111 -17.86 9.18 1.93
C PHE A 111 -18.59 10.30 1.19
N GLY A 112 -18.84 10.09 -0.10
CA GLY A 112 -19.63 11.03 -0.90
C GLY A 112 -21.09 11.11 -0.43
N PRO A 113 -21.83 12.17 -0.81
CA PRO A 113 -23.23 12.37 -0.39
C PRO A 113 -24.14 11.20 -0.80
N ASN A 114 -23.77 10.47 -1.87
CA ASN A 114 -24.52 9.33 -2.39
C ASN A 114 -24.16 7.99 -1.73
N ALA A 115 -23.31 7.98 -0.69
CA ALA A 115 -22.94 6.74 0.00
C ALA A 115 -24.11 6.09 0.74
N GLY A 116 -25.20 6.83 0.99
CA GLY A 116 -26.38 6.33 1.69
C GLY A 116 -26.10 5.91 3.14
N LEU A 117 -25.00 6.39 3.73
CA LEU A 117 -24.62 6.18 5.12
C LEU A 117 -25.37 7.19 6.00
N ASN A 118 -26.24 6.69 6.85
CA ASN A 118 -26.86 7.47 7.92
C ASN A 118 -26.29 7.03 9.27
N HIS A 119 -26.50 7.85 10.31
CA HIS A 119 -26.02 7.59 11.67
C HIS A 119 -26.44 6.20 12.19
N PHE A 120 -27.64 5.74 11.87
CA PHE A 120 -28.15 4.43 12.29
C PHE A 120 -27.42 3.27 11.60
N LYS A 121 -27.16 3.36 10.30
CA LYS A 121 -26.41 2.35 9.53
C LYS A 121 -24.98 2.27 10.04
N ILE A 122 -24.33 3.41 10.26
CA ILE A 122 -22.98 3.46 10.81
C ILE A 122 -22.93 2.78 12.18
N ALA A 123 -23.83 3.17 13.09
CA ALA A 123 -23.90 2.56 14.41
C ALA A 123 -24.18 1.05 14.34
N ASN A 124 -25.05 0.61 13.43
CA ASN A 124 -25.34 -0.81 13.24
C ASN A 124 -24.13 -1.59 12.72
N ILE A 125 -23.39 -1.06 11.74
CA ILE A 125 -22.17 -1.72 11.21
C ILE A 125 -21.12 -1.84 12.32
N ILE A 126 -20.87 -0.77 13.07
CA ILE A 126 -19.92 -0.77 14.20
C ILE A 126 -20.35 -1.76 15.28
N LEU A 127 -21.61 -1.72 15.71
CA LEU A 127 -22.13 -2.62 16.75
C LEU A 127 -22.08 -4.08 16.31
N TRP A 128 -22.44 -4.35 15.05
CA TRP A 128 -22.39 -5.70 14.49
C TRP A 128 -20.95 -6.23 14.48
N LEU A 129 -20.00 -5.44 13.99
CA LEU A 129 -18.59 -5.85 13.93
C LEU A 129 -18.00 -6.01 15.33
N TYR A 130 -18.26 -5.06 16.23
CA TYR A 130 -17.85 -5.12 17.62
C TYR A 130 -18.33 -6.41 18.28
N ARG A 131 -19.59 -6.79 18.05
CA ARG A 131 -20.16 -8.04 18.55
C ARG A 131 -19.46 -9.24 17.94
N ARG A 132 -19.30 -9.29 16.62
CA ARG A 132 -18.64 -10.42 15.94
C ARG A 132 -17.20 -10.64 16.44
N MET A 133 -16.48 -9.58 16.77
CA MET A 133 -15.09 -9.68 17.25
C MET A 133 -14.96 -9.97 18.75
N ASN A 134 -15.88 -9.45 19.58
CA ASN A 134 -15.80 -9.60 21.05
C ASN A 134 -16.71 -10.72 21.61
N LEU A 135 -17.74 -11.13 20.88
CA LEU A 135 -18.60 -12.25 21.25
C LEU A 135 -18.11 -13.48 20.47
N ARG A 136 -17.34 -14.33 21.16
CA ARG A 136 -17.17 -15.72 20.76
C ARG A 136 -18.53 -16.43 20.87
N PRO A 137 -18.78 -17.52 20.12
CA PRO A 137 -20.07 -18.23 20.11
C PRO A 137 -20.54 -18.79 21.47
N GLU A 138 -19.77 -18.65 22.55
CA GLU A 138 -20.13 -19.10 23.90
C GLU A 138 -20.76 -18.00 24.79
N ASN A 139 -20.93 -16.78 24.29
CA ASN A 139 -21.51 -15.68 25.09
C ASN A 139 -23.04 -15.60 24.93
N GLU A 140 -23.77 -16.31 25.79
CA GLU A 140 -25.22 -16.19 25.99
C GLU A 140 -25.60 -14.87 26.69
N ASP A 141 -25.48 -13.74 25.99
CA ASP A 141 -26.07 -12.48 26.49
C ASP A 141 -27.62 -12.58 26.44
N SER A 142 -28.33 -12.14 27.48
CA SER A 142 -29.81 -12.13 27.51
C SER A 142 -30.42 -10.94 26.76
N GLU A 143 -31.65 -11.08 26.22
CA GLU A 143 -32.38 -10.04 25.46
C GLU A 143 -32.49 -8.68 26.17
N LYS A 144 -32.50 -8.69 27.51
CA LYS A 144 -32.49 -7.49 28.35
C LYS A 144 -31.12 -6.79 28.36
N MET A 145 -30.01 -7.54 28.40
CA MET A 145 -28.66 -7.00 28.23
C MET A 145 -28.44 -6.42 26.82
N TYR A 146 -29.01 -7.05 25.78
CA TYR A 146 -28.96 -6.53 24.42
C TYR A 146 -29.58 -5.14 24.28
N LYS A 147 -30.75 -4.89 24.89
CA LYS A 147 -31.43 -3.58 24.84
C LYS A 147 -30.70 -2.49 25.64
N LYS A 148 -30.11 -2.84 26.79
CA LYS A 148 -29.34 -1.90 27.63
C LYS A 148 -28.01 -1.47 26.97
N LYS A 149 -27.24 -2.40 26.38
CA LYS A 149 -25.98 -2.09 25.66
C LYS A 149 -26.22 -1.24 24.40
N ARG A 150 -27.36 -1.42 23.71
CA ARG A 150 -27.71 -0.67 22.49
C ARG A 150 -28.01 0.81 22.77
N ARG A 151 -28.64 1.14 23.91
CA ARG A 151 -29.02 2.52 24.27
C ARG A 151 -27.83 3.38 24.69
N ASN A 152 -26.85 2.82 25.41
CA ASN A 152 -25.68 3.58 25.87
C ASN A 152 -24.67 3.90 24.73
N LYS A 153 -24.54 3.04 23.72
CA LYS A 153 -23.52 3.18 22.66
C LYS A 153 -23.92 4.15 21.54
N SER A 154 -25.21 4.34 21.28
CA SER A 154 -25.68 5.30 20.26
C SER A 154 -25.39 6.76 20.61
N ASN A 155 -25.25 7.10 21.90
CA ASN A 155 -24.96 8.47 22.34
C ASN A 155 -23.46 8.80 22.39
N GLN A 156 -22.57 7.80 22.37
CA GLN A 156 -21.11 7.98 22.46
C GLN A 156 -20.42 8.24 21.13
N LEU A 157 -21.13 8.12 20.00
CA LEU A 157 -20.54 8.26 18.67
C LEU A 157 -20.25 9.71 18.24
N PHE A 158 -20.39 10.69 19.13
CA PHE A 158 -20.31 12.13 18.79
C PHE A 158 -19.04 12.85 19.27
N ILE A 159 -17.96 12.14 19.61
CA ILE A 159 -16.73 12.81 20.04
C ILE A 159 -15.57 12.37 19.15
N CYS A 160 -15.17 13.25 18.23
CA CYS A 160 -13.75 13.43 17.88
C CYS A 160 -13.50 14.67 17.00
N THR A 161 -13.78 15.87 17.52
CA THR A 161 -13.44 17.15 16.85
C THR A 161 -12.15 17.79 17.42
N LEU A 162 -11.30 17.05 18.13
CA LEU A 162 -10.26 17.66 18.98
C LEU A 162 -8.81 17.17 18.79
N LEU A 163 -8.48 16.40 17.74
CA LEU A 163 -7.09 15.98 17.52
C LEU A 163 -6.46 16.65 16.30
N GLN A 164 -5.74 17.75 16.55
CA GLN A 164 -4.81 18.32 15.60
C GLN A 164 -3.66 17.34 15.32
N GLN A 165 -3.45 17.08 14.03
CA GLN A 165 -2.27 16.47 13.39
C GLN A 165 -1.56 15.36 14.17
N GLY A 166 -2.02 14.13 13.97
CA GLY A 166 -1.25 12.92 14.23
C GLY A 166 -1.32 11.97 13.04
N SER A 167 -0.24 11.25 12.73
CA SER A 167 -0.21 10.31 11.59
C SER A 167 -0.77 8.92 11.96
N ASN A 168 -1.07 8.65 13.23
CA ASN A 168 -1.39 7.32 13.73
C ASN A 168 -2.66 7.29 14.61
N PRO A 169 -3.77 6.68 14.13
CA PRO A 169 -5.04 6.65 14.86
C PRO A 169 -4.96 5.84 16.15
N ILE A 170 -4.01 4.93 16.28
CA ILE A 170 -3.80 4.17 17.52
C ILE A 170 -3.41 5.11 18.67
N ILE A 171 -2.54 6.09 18.41
CA ILE A 171 -2.11 7.06 19.42
C ILE A 171 -3.29 7.93 19.86
N ALA A 172 -4.09 8.39 18.89
CA ALA A 172 -5.30 9.16 19.14
C ALA A 172 -6.28 8.41 20.04
N TRP A 173 -6.59 7.15 19.71
CA TRP A 173 -7.50 6.33 20.51
C TRP A 173 -6.93 5.95 21.88
N ASN A 174 -5.62 5.75 22.01
CA ASN A 174 -4.98 5.56 23.32
C ASN A 174 -5.13 6.79 24.23
N ALA A 175 -5.01 7.99 23.66
CA ALA A 175 -5.23 9.23 24.40
C ALA A 175 -6.70 9.34 24.85
N ILE A 176 -7.64 9.11 23.94
CA ILE A 176 -9.09 9.13 24.24
C ILE A 176 -9.44 8.10 25.33
N SER A 177 -8.88 6.89 25.24
CA SER A 177 -9.08 5.82 26.23
C SER A 177 -8.58 6.20 27.63
N SER A 178 -7.55 7.05 27.71
CA SER A 178 -6.99 7.53 28.98
C SER A 178 -7.81 8.68 29.58
N THR A 179 -8.40 9.53 28.74
CA THR A 179 -9.14 10.73 29.18
C THR A 179 -10.61 10.45 29.49
N SER A 180 -11.28 9.56 28.73
CA SER A 180 -12.74 9.37 28.81
C SER A 180 -13.08 7.93 29.16
N SER A 181 -13.56 7.68 30.39
CA SER A 181 -14.02 6.35 30.84
C SER A 181 -15.12 5.78 29.96
N ASP A 182 -15.99 6.66 29.48
CA ASP A 182 -17.16 6.34 28.66
C ASP A 182 -16.75 5.79 27.29
N LEU A 183 -15.69 6.34 26.69
CA LEU A 183 -15.22 5.95 25.36
C LEU A 183 -14.21 4.81 25.40
N ARG A 184 -13.82 4.33 26.58
CA ARG A 184 -12.78 3.32 26.74
C ARG A 184 -13.05 2.03 25.95
N GLU A 185 -14.29 1.56 25.93
CA GLU A 185 -14.66 0.36 25.15
C GLU A 185 -14.56 0.59 23.65
N LEU A 186 -15.02 1.75 23.17
CA LEU A 186 -14.96 2.11 21.76
C LEU A 186 -13.52 2.32 21.31
N ALA A 187 -12.71 2.99 22.13
CA ALA A 187 -11.29 3.19 21.89
C ALA A 187 -10.54 1.86 21.82
N GLY A 188 -10.79 0.95 22.77
CA GLY A 188 -10.21 -0.40 22.75
C GLY A 188 -10.58 -1.17 21.47
N PHE A 189 -11.84 -1.05 21.02
CA PHE A 189 -12.27 -1.65 19.76
C PHE A 189 -11.60 -1.02 18.53
N ALA A 190 -11.49 0.29 18.47
CA ALA A 190 -10.81 0.98 17.37
C ALA A 190 -9.32 0.59 17.30
N ILE A 191 -8.62 0.56 18.45
CA ILE A 191 -7.23 0.11 18.54
C ILE A 191 -7.09 -1.33 18.05
N MET A 192 -8.02 -2.22 18.43
CA MET A 192 -8.04 -3.60 17.97
C MET A 192 -8.15 -3.68 16.44
N LEU A 193 -9.07 -2.91 15.83
CA LEU A 193 -9.21 -2.86 14.37
C LEU A 193 -7.93 -2.39 13.69
N TYR A 194 -7.28 -1.34 14.19
CA TYR A 194 -6.04 -0.83 13.60
C TYR A 194 -4.83 -1.74 13.78
N LYS A 195 -4.87 -2.67 14.73
CA LYS A 195 -3.84 -3.69 14.92
C LYS A 195 -4.01 -4.89 13.99
N ILE A 196 -5.14 -5.01 13.27
CA ILE A 196 -5.31 -6.05 12.25
C ILE A 196 -4.38 -5.74 11.08
N ILE A 197 -3.47 -6.67 10.81
CA ILE A 197 -2.65 -6.66 9.59
C ILE A 197 -3.47 -7.31 8.49
N VAL A 198 -3.83 -6.54 7.47
CA VAL A 198 -4.73 -6.98 6.37
C VAL A 198 -3.99 -7.56 5.18
N ASN A 199 -2.69 -7.84 5.31
CA ASN A 199 -1.88 -8.50 4.28
C ASN A 199 -1.10 -9.68 4.86
N THR A 200 -0.78 -10.63 4.00
CA THR A 200 0.10 -11.77 4.29
C THR A 200 1.55 -11.50 3.89
N ALA A 201 1.84 -10.34 3.28
CA ALA A 201 3.14 -10.04 2.70
C ALA A 201 4.26 -9.98 3.75
N GLY A 202 3.94 -9.57 4.97
CA GLY A 202 4.86 -9.70 6.12
C GLY A 202 5.27 -11.14 6.37
N CYS A 203 4.28 -12.04 6.45
CA CYS A 203 4.54 -13.48 6.59
C CYS A 203 5.30 -14.05 5.39
N GLU A 204 4.99 -13.62 4.16
CA GLU A 204 5.69 -14.07 2.94
C GLU A 204 7.17 -13.70 2.92
N ARG A 205 7.54 -12.51 3.43
CA ARG A 205 8.95 -12.14 3.63
C ARG A 205 9.64 -13.06 4.61
N THR A 206 9.00 -13.35 5.75
CA THR A 206 9.50 -14.31 6.74
C THR A 206 9.63 -15.72 6.16
N PHE A 207 8.67 -16.17 5.36
CA PHE A 207 8.70 -17.47 4.70
C PHE A 207 9.77 -17.56 3.62
N SER A 208 10.00 -16.49 2.86
CA SER A 208 11.06 -16.44 1.86
C SER A 208 12.44 -16.57 2.52
N ASP A 209 12.64 -15.88 3.63
CA ASP A 209 13.85 -15.96 4.45
C ASP A 209 14.01 -17.34 5.10
N ALA A 210 12.92 -17.91 5.64
CA ALA A 210 12.89 -19.26 6.18
C ALA A 210 13.26 -20.30 5.11
N LYS A 211 12.69 -20.18 3.90
CA LYS A 211 12.99 -21.06 2.76
C LYS A 211 14.45 -20.99 2.36
N PHE A 212 15.04 -19.79 2.33
CA PHE A 212 16.46 -19.62 2.05
C PHE A 212 17.33 -20.36 3.09
N ARG A 213 17.00 -20.23 4.38
CA ARG A 213 17.72 -20.88 5.50
C ARG A 213 17.49 -22.39 5.61
N GLN A 214 16.32 -22.87 5.19
CA GLN A 214 16.03 -24.31 5.13
C GLN A 214 16.62 -24.97 3.90
N SER A 215 16.94 -24.20 2.85
CA SER A 215 17.40 -24.77 1.59
C SER A 215 18.73 -25.53 1.76
N PRO A 216 18.92 -26.67 1.07
CA PRO A 216 20.11 -27.51 1.20
C PRO A 216 21.44 -26.80 0.92
N ARG A 217 21.41 -25.64 0.26
CA ARG A 217 22.60 -24.87 -0.11
C ARG A 217 23.34 -24.25 1.08
N ARG A 218 22.73 -24.10 2.27
CA ARG A 218 23.36 -23.39 3.42
C ARG A 218 22.97 -23.96 4.79
N ASN A 219 23.30 -25.22 5.05
CA ASN A 219 23.15 -25.89 6.37
C ASN A 219 21.71 -25.82 6.91
N ARG A 220 20.89 -26.80 6.53
CA ARG A 220 19.49 -26.95 6.95
C ARG A 220 19.34 -26.88 8.46
N LEU A 221 18.85 -25.74 8.97
CA LEU A 221 18.53 -25.59 10.39
C LEU A 221 17.31 -26.46 10.74
N GLY A 222 17.35 -27.12 11.90
CA GLY A 222 16.17 -27.77 12.47
C GLY A 222 15.08 -26.75 12.83
N LEU A 223 13.82 -27.20 12.86
CA LEU A 223 12.66 -26.32 13.06
C LEU A 223 12.74 -25.49 14.36
N GLU A 224 13.18 -26.10 15.47
CA GLU A 224 13.31 -25.41 16.76
C GLU A 224 14.35 -24.28 16.70
N LYS A 225 15.51 -24.54 16.09
CA LYS A 225 16.57 -23.54 15.92
C LYS A 225 16.14 -22.44 14.94
N LEU A 226 15.40 -22.80 13.89
CA LEU A 226 14.84 -21.85 12.95
C LEU A 226 13.84 -20.93 13.64
N GLN A 227 12.92 -21.48 14.44
CA GLN A 227 11.95 -20.68 15.21
C GLN A 227 12.66 -19.66 16.12
N LYS A 228 13.64 -20.11 16.92
CA LYS A 228 14.44 -19.22 17.79
C LYS A 228 15.15 -18.13 16.99
N TYR A 229 15.72 -18.50 15.84
CA TYR A 229 16.37 -17.53 14.95
C TYR A 229 15.38 -16.48 14.43
N HIS A 230 14.19 -16.89 14.01
CA HIS A 230 13.17 -15.96 13.52
C HIS A 230 12.65 -15.03 14.62
N MET A 231 12.48 -15.51 15.85
CA MET A 231 12.10 -14.67 16.99
C MET A 231 13.17 -13.59 17.25
N VAL A 232 14.43 -13.98 17.36
CA VAL A 232 15.55 -13.03 17.54
C VAL A 232 15.63 -12.04 16.37
N GLY A 233 15.45 -12.51 15.13
CA GLY A 233 15.45 -11.65 13.95
C GLY A 233 14.30 -10.63 13.96
N ALA A 234 13.12 -11.01 14.43
CA ALA A 234 11.96 -10.13 14.56
C ALA A 234 12.17 -9.08 15.67
N ASP A 235 12.77 -9.48 16.80
CA ASP A 235 13.09 -8.58 17.91
C ASP A 235 14.11 -7.51 17.46
N ILE A 236 15.19 -7.94 16.78
CA ILE A 236 16.20 -7.04 16.21
C ILE A 236 15.57 -6.08 15.20
N GLN A 237 14.68 -6.55 14.33
CA GLN A 237 13.99 -5.67 13.37
C GLN A 237 13.10 -4.65 14.09
N THR A 238 12.41 -5.07 15.15
CA THR A 238 11.54 -4.19 15.94
C THR A 238 12.34 -3.10 16.64
N GLU A 239 13.48 -3.45 17.25
CA GLU A 239 14.40 -2.50 17.87
C GLU A 239 15.01 -1.52 16.84
N ASN A 240 15.45 -2.04 15.69
CA ASN A 240 15.97 -1.22 14.58
C ASN A 240 14.92 -0.24 14.03
N MET A 241 13.65 -0.67 13.94
CA MET A 241 12.55 0.21 13.54
C MET A 241 12.28 1.30 14.59
N GLY A 242 12.33 0.95 15.88
CA GLY A 242 12.15 1.90 16.98
C GLY A 242 13.26 2.94 17.08
N THR A 243 14.50 2.56 16.76
CA THR A 243 15.68 3.43 16.80
C THR A 243 15.93 4.20 15.50
N GLY A 244 15.12 3.96 14.46
CA GLY A 244 15.25 4.63 13.15
C GLY A 244 16.35 4.05 12.24
N TRP A 245 17.04 3.00 12.67
CA TRP A 245 18.08 2.31 11.90
C TRP A 245 17.48 1.31 10.92
N ASN A 246 16.90 1.80 9.83
CA ASN A 246 16.59 0.94 8.68
C ASN A 246 17.89 0.60 7.93
N VAL A 247 18.48 -0.56 8.20
CA VAL A 247 19.69 -1.08 7.51
C VAL A 247 19.50 -1.12 5.98
N TYR A 248 18.26 -1.30 5.49
CA TYR A 248 17.95 -1.21 4.06
C TYR A 248 18.06 0.20 3.48
N ARG A 249 18.03 1.27 4.29
CA ARG A 249 18.25 2.64 3.83
C ARG A 249 19.73 2.93 3.59
N VAL A 250 20.63 2.36 4.40
CA VAL A 250 22.08 2.60 4.26
C VAL A 250 22.65 1.90 3.02
N LEU A 251 22.20 0.67 2.72
CA LEU A 251 22.69 -0.07 1.55
C LEU A 251 22.06 0.39 0.23
N ASN A 252 20.81 0.85 0.19
CA ASN A 252 20.23 1.41 -1.03
C ASN A 252 20.65 2.85 -1.29
N VAL A 253 20.95 3.67 -0.26
CA VAL A 253 21.48 5.01 -0.48
C VAL A 253 22.92 4.95 -0.99
N HIS A 254 23.77 4.03 -0.54
CA HIS A 254 25.11 3.85 -1.13
C HIS A 254 25.12 3.11 -2.48
N GLY A 255 24.20 2.17 -2.72
CA GLY A 255 24.05 1.51 -4.02
C GLY A 255 23.50 2.42 -5.13
N LEU A 256 22.45 3.20 -4.85
CA LEU A 256 21.87 4.15 -5.80
C LEU A 256 22.69 5.44 -5.93
N LEU A 257 23.30 5.96 -4.85
CA LEU A 257 24.23 7.09 -4.98
C LEU A 257 25.54 6.68 -5.65
N GLY A 258 26.04 5.45 -5.44
CA GLY A 258 27.22 4.95 -6.13
C GLY A 258 27.05 4.82 -7.65
N GLN A 259 25.83 4.49 -8.11
CA GLN A 259 25.51 4.43 -9.54
C GLN A 259 25.08 5.78 -10.15
N LEU A 260 24.55 6.71 -9.36
CA LEU A 260 24.18 8.07 -9.82
C LEU A 260 25.28 9.12 -9.63
N SER A 261 26.34 8.84 -8.86
CA SER A 261 27.41 9.79 -8.54
C SER A 261 28.55 9.85 -9.56
N THR A 262 28.62 8.97 -10.56
CA THR A 262 29.73 9.00 -11.54
C THR A 262 29.36 9.36 -12.97
N LYS A 263 28.08 9.54 -13.32
CA LYS A 263 27.71 10.10 -14.64
C LYS A 263 26.47 11.02 -14.57
N LYS A 264 26.76 12.33 -14.65
CA LYS A 264 25.86 13.46 -14.98
C LYS A 264 24.90 13.96 -13.88
N LEU A 265 25.46 14.72 -12.94
CA LEU A 265 24.69 15.69 -12.12
C LEU A 265 24.32 16.98 -12.87
N TYR A 266 24.63 17.11 -14.16
CA TYR A 266 24.28 18.26 -14.98
C TYR A 266 23.46 17.82 -16.21
N SER A 267 22.14 17.70 -16.05
CA SER A 267 21.13 18.13 -17.03
C SER A 267 19.72 17.71 -16.59
N TRP A 268 19.11 18.49 -15.69
CA TRP A 268 17.68 18.38 -15.37
C TRP A 268 16.79 19.10 -16.40
N LYS A 269 17.37 19.70 -17.46
CA LYS A 269 16.65 20.43 -18.52
C LYS A 269 15.91 19.54 -19.52
N HIS A 270 16.05 18.21 -19.44
CA HIS A 270 15.45 17.29 -20.44
C HIS A 270 14.32 16.41 -19.92
N LEU A 271 13.99 16.45 -18.63
CA LEU A 271 12.78 15.80 -18.11
C LEU A 271 11.60 16.79 -18.22
N ARG A 272 10.77 16.62 -19.26
CA ARG A 272 9.49 17.35 -19.41
C ARG A 272 8.46 16.82 -18.39
N MET A 273 8.66 17.12 -17.12
CA MET A 273 7.59 17.04 -16.13
C MET A 273 6.73 18.32 -16.18
N PRO A 274 5.41 18.23 -15.93
CA PRO A 274 4.57 19.40 -15.71
C PRO A 274 5.15 20.29 -14.61
N ARG A 275 5.30 21.60 -14.86
CA ARG A 275 5.96 22.55 -13.93
C ARG A 275 5.39 22.48 -12.50
N ARG A 276 4.11 22.19 -12.36
CA ARG A 276 3.43 22.04 -11.06
C ARG A 276 4.04 20.95 -10.17
N ILE A 277 4.46 19.83 -10.78
CA ILE A 277 5.09 18.70 -10.07
C ILE A 277 6.52 19.06 -9.69
N GLN A 278 7.25 19.76 -10.57
CA GLN A 278 8.60 20.25 -10.26
C GLN A 278 8.60 21.21 -9.06
N TYR A 279 7.62 22.12 -8.99
CA TYR A 279 7.47 23.04 -7.86
C TYR A 279 7.09 22.31 -6.55
N GLN A 280 6.16 21.36 -6.60
CA GLN A 280 5.77 20.59 -5.41
C GLN A 280 6.93 19.76 -4.85
N MET A 281 7.73 19.13 -5.73
CA MET A 281 8.92 18.38 -5.29
C MET A 281 10.01 19.28 -4.72
N MET A 282 10.25 20.46 -5.32
CA MET A 282 11.21 21.42 -4.76
C MET A 282 10.80 21.95 -3.39
N GLU A 283 9.51 22.23 -3.17
CA GLU A 283 9.02 22.67 -1.85
C GLU A 283 9.10 21.55 -0.80
N GLN A 284 8.80 20.30 -1.17
CA GLN A 284 9.01 19.14 -0.30
C GLN A 284 10.48 18.95 0.07
N LEU A 285 11.40 19.13 -0.87
CA LEU A 285 12.85 19.04 -0.63
C LEU A 285 13.37 20.15 0.30
N LYS A 286 12.90 21.38 0.14
CA LYS A 286 13.23 22.49 1.05
C LYS A 286 12.70 22.23 2.47
N LEU A 287 11.50 21.69 2.60
CA LEU A 287 10.91 21.31 3.89
C LEU A 287 11.70 20.20 4.59
N ILE A 288 12.25 19.26 3.83
CA ILE A 288 13.10 18.18 4.37
C ILE A 288 14.46 18.73 4.82
N GLN A 289 15.08 19.64 4.04
CA GLN A 289 16.35 20.27 4.44
C GLN A 289 16.21 21.15 5.68
N LYS A 290 15.09 21.88 5.81
CA LYS A 290 14.81 22.72 6.98
C LYS A 290 14.50 21.94 8.26
N ARG A 291 14.17 20.65 8.17
CA ARG A 291 13.94 19.76 9.33
C ARG A 291 15.21 19.06 9.82
N ASN A 292 16.28 19.10 9.03
CA ASN A 292 17.56 18.46 9.34
C ASN A 292 18.66 19.46 9.71
N MET A 293 18.30 20.74 9.85
CA MET A 293 19.10 21.80 10.48
C MET A 293 18.39 22.23 11.77
#